data_AF-A0A1Y1ZRA0-F1
#
_entry.id   AF-A0A1Y1ZRA0-F1
#
_cell.length_a   1.000
_cell.length_b   1.000
_cell.length_c   1.000
_cell.angle_alpha   90.00
_cell.angle_beta   90.00
_cell.angle_gamma   90.00
#
_symmetry.space_group_name_H-M   'P 1'
#
loop_
_entity.id
_entity.type
_entity.pdbx_description
1 polymer ?
#
loop_
_entity_poly.entity_id
_entity_poly.type
_entity_poly.pdbx_seq_one_letter_code
_entity_poly.pdbx_strand_id
1 'polypeptide(L)'
;MEPLSRELLTAIGNQSVLDQNPQSSNTSPDVGVATTVASSSKNYATMPIDKCHFLDTLPLELRLIVYEEVLLANTPLQGRVSRKDTKYGLSPSLLAVNQQIYQEAHQIFFGKNTFIITSIPEDENTLALTSASPSAKLHALGQFDPPLRPARWSSLRHLTIDLLYYPAKAPTQRPRFEPWNDAFKVKNEPAAAGYIGNIVSLLRVSGSHLQSFSLSACVNDHFCARSSLVSFCVCDRNKAFLTALAGVQVKKMPFRFDFAESYYHAELRSDYFVKKSILLLACQVMFCQSQVRIDRMLALFENGVLRVEDREKGKEKTDLTPYVERKAGRGLGLG
;
A
#
# COMPACT_ATOMS: atom_id res chain seq x y z
N MET A 1 -43.98 1.84 -11.94
CA MET A 1 -42.66 1.51 -11.37
C MET A 1 -41.69 2.58 -11.85
N GLU A 2 -41.47 3.59 -11.02
CA GLU A 2 -40.71 4.79 -11.35
C GLU A 2 -39.19 4.60 -11.23
N PRO A 3 -38.38 5.39 -11.96
CA PRO A 3 -36.93 5.25 -11.97
C PRO A 3 -36.25 6.09 -10.87
N LEU A 4 -35.69 5.41 -9.88
CA LEU A 4 -34.88 5.93 -8.77
C LEU A 4 -33.40 6.21 -9.15
N SER A 5 -33.11 6.55 -10.41
CA SER A 5 -31.74 6.51 -10.96
C SER A 5 -31.12 7.85 -11.38
N ARG A 6 -31.70 9.01 -11.03
CA ARG A 6 -31.18 10.33 -11.44
C ARG A 6 -30.61 11.24 -10.35
N GLU A 7 -30.70 10.93 -9.06
CA GLU A 7 -30.25 11.86 -8.01
C GLU A 7 -28.81 11.66 -7.48
N LEU A 8 -28.08 10.62 -7.91
CA LEU A 8 -26.73 10.36 -7.41
C LEU A 8 -25.58 11.02 -8.22
N LEU A 9 -25.89 11.78 -9.27
CA LEU A 9 -24.87 12.37 -10.17
C LEU A 9 -24.78 13.91 -10.18
N THR A 10 -25.56 14.61 -9.34
CA THR A 10 -25.63 16.09 -9.37
C THR A 10 -25.06 16.79 -8.13
N ALA A 11 -24.20 16.13 -7.34
CA ALA A 11 -23.67 16.69 -6.09
C ALA A 11 -22.14 16.93 -6.08
N ILE A 12 -21.51 17.07 -7.25
CA ILE A 12 -20.09 17.45 -7.35
C ILE A 12 -19.95 18.59 -8.36
N GLY A 13 -20.29 19.80 -7.93
CA GLY A 13 -20.13 21.01 -8.73
C GLY A 13 -20.25 22.26 -7.87
N ASN A 14 -19.23 23.12 -7.97
CA ASN A 14 -19.18 24.52 -7.55
C ASN A 14 -18.65 24.80 -6.13
N GLN A 15 -17.34 25.03 -6.02
CA GLN A 15 -16.80 26.17 -5.27
C GLN A 15 -15.69 26.84 -6.08
N SER A 16 -16.01 28.04 -6.57
CA SER A 16 -15.12 29.09 -7.09
C SER A 16 -14.18 29.58 -5.97
N VAL A 17 -12.87 29.66 -6.20
CA VAL A 17 -12.12 30.85 -6.65
C VAL A 17 -12.63 32.15 -6.01
N LEU A 18 -11.89 32.62 -5.01
CA LEU A 18 -11.76 34.04 -4.68
C LEU A 18 -10.32 34.28 -4.23
N ASP A 19 -9.58 34.94 -5.12
CA ASP A 19 -8.31 35.62 -4.86
C ASP A 19 -8.52 36.73 -3.83
N GLN A 20 -7.71 36.77 -2.77
CA GLN A 20 -7.15 38.02 -2.23
C GLN A 20 -5.77 37.74 -1.60
N ASN A 21 -4.80 38.52 -2.06
CA ASN A 21 -3.43 38.70 -1.56
C ASN A 21 -3.24 40.23 -1.41
N PRO A 22 -2.11 40.78 -0.94
CA PRO A 22 -1.34 40.59 0.30
C PRO A 22 -1.32 41.90 1.15
N GLN A 23 -0.80 41.84 2.38
CA GLN A 23 0.19 42.78 2.96
C GLN A 23 0.14 42.72 4.51
N SER A 24 1.25 42.34 5.12
CA SER A 24 1.80 43.10 6.26
C SER A 24 3.22 42.63 6.57
N SER A 25 4.10 43.63 6.59
CA SER A 25 5.43 43.68 7.17
C SER A 25 5.45 43.26 8.63
N ASN A 26 6.57 42.67 9.07
CA ASN A 26 7.27 42.96 10.35
C ASN A 26 8.54 42.09 10.39
N THR A 27 9.73 42.65 10.14
CA THR A 27 10.69 43.21 11.13
C THR A 27 11.19 42.18 12.17
N SER A 28 12.49 41.88 12.04
CA SER A 28 13.34 41.11 12.96
C SER A 28 13.34 41.67 14.39
N PRO A 29 13.80 40.88 15.37
CA PRO A 29 15.20 41.09 15.76
C PRO A 29 16.03 39.83 15.95
N ASP A 30 17.29 40.03 15.61
CA ASP A 30 18.48 39.22 15.79
C ASP A 30 18.75 38.96 17.29
N VAL A 31 18.83 37.70 17.70
CA VAL A 31 19.42 37.29 18.99
C VAL A 31 20.35 36.12 18.73
N GLY A 32 21.62 36.45 18.50
CA GLY A 32 22.70 35.49 18.45
C GLY A 32 22.97 34.90 19.83
N VAL A 33 22.65 33.62 20.00
CA VAL A 33 23.12 32.81 21.13
C VAL A 33 24.19 31.87 20.61
N ALA A 34 25.45 32.29 20.74
CA ALA A 34 26.61 31.44 20.52
C ALA A 34 26.68 30.38 21.64
N THR A 35 26.16 29.18 21.36
CA THR A 35 26.33 28.01 22.24
C THR A 35 27.63 27.32 21.88
N THR A 36 28.67 27.55 22.67
CA THR A 36 29.95 26.86 22.58
C THR A 36 29.77 25.42 23.03
N VAL A 37 29.54 24.51 22.09
CA VAL A 37 29.51 23.07 22.36
C VAL A 37 30.96 22.60 22.48
N ALA A 38 31.40 22.37 23.72
CA ALA A 38 32.68 21.73 24.00
C ALA A 38 32.64 20.29 23.45
N SER A 39 33.31 20.07 22.32
CA SER A 39 33.59 18.77 21.74
C SER A 39 34.49 17.99 22.70
N SER A 40 33.87 17.19 23.56
CA SER A 40 34.56 16.17 24.35
C SER A 40 35.07 15.09 23.39
N SER A 41 36.24 15.33 22.82
CA SER A 41 37.02 14.34 22.06
C SER A 41 37.41 13.21 23.00
N LYS A 42 36.51 12.25 23.15
CA LYS A 42 36.89 10.92 23.62
C LYS A 42 37.87 10.38 22.58
N ASN A 43 39.13 10.23 22.99
CA ASN A 43 40.15 9.49 22.27
C ASN A 43 39.68 8.03 22.16
N TYR A 44 38.87 7.73 21.14
CA TYR A 44 38.62 6.36 20.75
C TYR A 44 39.95 5.88 20.17
N ALA A 45 40.65 5.05 20.95
CA ALA A 45 41.79 4.29 20.47
C ALA A 45 41.39 3.70 19.11
N THR A 46 42.12 4.08 18.07
CA THR A 46 41.97 3.56 16.72
C THR A 46 42.13 2.06 16.80
N MET A 47 41.00 1.35 16.88
CA MET A 47 41.01 -0.10 16.76
C MET A 47 41.62 -0.43 15.40
N PRO A 48 42.54 -1.41 15.31
CA PRO A 48 43.06 -1.85 14.04
C PRO A 48 41.88 -2.24 13.17
N ILE A 49 41.74 -1.57 12.03
CA ILE A 49 40.79 -1.94 10.99
C ILE A 49 41.38 -3.21 10.38
N ASP A 50 41.12 -4.34 11.01
CA ASP A 50 41.55 -5.63 10.51
C ASP A 50 41.02 -5.79 9.08
N LYS A 51 41.95 -6.02 8.16
CA LYS A 51 41.67 -6.22 6.75
C LYS A 51 40.67 -7.37 6.60
N CYS A 52 39.53 -7.11 5.98
CA CYS A 52 38.54 -8.13 5.73
C CYS A 52 39.03 -9.01 4.57
N HIS A 53 39.65 -10.15 4.87
CA HIS A 53 40.16 -11.08 3.85
C HIS A 53 39.14 -11.43 2.78
N PHE A 54 37.85 -11.52 3.12
CA PHE A 54 36.77 -11.73 2.16
C PHE A 54 36.69 -10.60 1.13
N LEU A 55 36.74 -9.33 1.56
CA LEU A 55 36.66 -8.16 0.68
C LEU A 55 37.96 -7.94 -0.13
N ASP A 56 39.10 -8.34 0.41
CA ASP A 56 40.40 -8.15 -0.24
C ASP A 56 40.72 -9.26 -1.26
N THR A 57 40.25 -10.49 -1.00
CA THR A 57 40.62 -11.67 -1.81
C THR A 57 39.58 -11.98 -2.88
N LEU A 58 38.29 -11.76 -2.59
CA LEU A 58 37.21 -12.18 -3.48
C LEU A 58 36.87 -11.06 -4.49
N PRO A 59 36.95 -11.28 -5.81
CA PRO A 59 36.53 -10.30 -6.81
C PRO A 59 35.08 -9.82 -6.59
N LEU A 60 34.79 -8.58 -7.02
CA LEU A 60 33.49 -7.95 -6.81
C LEU A 60 32.36 -8.81 -7.39
N GLU A 61 32.56 -9.43 -8.54
CA GLU A 61 31.55 -10.25 -9.22
C GLU A 61 31.10 -11.43 -8.35
N LEU A 62 32.06 -12.12 -7.73
CA LEU A 62 31.79 -13.23 -6.83
C LEU A 62 31.13 -12.75 -5.53
N ARG A 63 31.49 -11.56 -5.03
CA ARG A 63 30.79 -10.95 -3.89
C ARG A 63 29.33 -10.65 -4.21
N LEU A 64 29.04 -10.09 -5.38
CA LEU A 64 27.68 -9.81 -5.82
C LEU A 64 26.85 -11.09 -5.92
N ILE A 65 27.41 -12.19 -6.44
CA ILE A 65 26.73 -13.51 -6.47
C ILE A 65 26.38 -13.97 -5.05
N VAL A 66 27.34 -13.89 -4.11
CA VAL A 66 27.10 -14.24 -2.70
C VAL A 66 25.98 -13.37 -2.10
N TYR A 67 25.99 -12.06 -2.37
CA TYR A 67 24.94 -11.17 -1.89
C TYR A 67 23.58 -11.51 -2.50
N GLU A 68 23.51 -11.90 -3.77
CA GLU A 68 22.26 -12.31 -4.42
C GLU A 68 21.66 -13.54 -3.75
N GLU A 69 22.46 -14.58 -3.53
CA GLU A 69 22.02 -15.81 -2.86
C GLU A 69 21.52 -15.56 -1.43
N VAL A 70 22.09 -14.59 -0.72
CA VAL A 70 21.78 -14.32 0.70
C VAL A 70 20.66 -13.28 0.88
N LEU A 71 20.45 -12.39 -0.10
CA LEU A 71 19.58 -11.22 0.03
C LEU A 71 18.38 -11.22 -0.92
N LEU A 72 18.30 -12.11 -1.91
CA LEU A 72 17.14 -12.21 -2.80
C LEU A 72 16.13 -13.23 -2.30
N ALA A 73 14.87 -12.79 -2.17
CA ALA A 73 13.76 -13.67 -1.87
C ALA A 73 13.04 -14.09 -3.16
N ASN A 74 12.66 -15.37 -3.22
CA ASN A 74 11.85 -15.91 -4.31
C ASN A 74 10.40 -15.40 -4.30
N THR A 75 9.98 -14.81 -3.19
CA THR A 75 8.63 -14.26 -3.00
C THR A 75 8.72 -12.79 -2.60
N PRO A 76 7.75 -11.95 -2.99
CA PRO A 76 7.72 -10.57 -2.56
C PRO A 76 7.82 -10.40 -1.03
N LEU A 77 8.65 -9.46 -0.61
CA LEU A 77 8.90 -9.15 0.79
C LEU A 77 7.72 -8.38 1.37
N GLN A 78 7.06 -9.02 2.32
CA GLN A 78 6.05 -8.41 3.18
C GLN A 78 6.68 -8.17 4.55
N GLY A 79 6.08 -7.26 5.30
CA GLY A 79 6.52 -7.05 6.67
C GLY A 79 5.95 -8.09 7.64
N ARG A 80 6.22 -7.87 8.92
CA ARG A 80 6.15 -8.93 9.94
C ARG A 80 4.72 -9.42 10.16
N VAL A 81 3.74 -8.53 10.10
CA VAL A 81 2.33 -8.88 10.33
C VAL A 81 1.75 -9.57 9.10
N SER A 82 2.06 -9.03 7.92
CA SER A 82 1.48 -9.50 6.67
C SER A 82 1.97 -10.89 6.25
N ARG A 83 3.19 -11.29 6.65
CA ARG A 83 3.84 -12.53 6.18
C ARG A 83 3.24 -13.85 6.69
N LYS A 84 2.34 -13.85 7.70
CA LYS A 84 1.70 -15.05 8.28
C LYS A 84 2.67 -16.25 8.46
N ASP A 85 3.78 -16.03 9.17
CA ASP A 85 4.87 -17.00 9.42
C ASP A 85 5.76 -17.40 8.24
N THR A 86 5.60 -16.80 7.06
CA THR A 86 6.50 -17.00 5.91
C THR A 86 7.91 -16.53 6.28
N LYS A 87 8.88 -17.45 6.19
CA LYS A 87 10.31 -17.15 6.34
C LYS A 87 10.93 -16.99 4.96
N TYR A 88 11.52 -15.82 4.69
CA TYR A 88 12.17 -15.54 3.41
C TYR A 88 13.58 -16.17 3.28
N GLY A 89 14.13 -16.74 4.35
CA GLY A 89 15.50 -17.27 4.34
C GLY A 89 16.60 -16.22 4.20
N LEU A 90 16.25 -14.93 4.28
CA LEU A 90 17.19 -13.83 4.10
C LEU A 90 18.02 -13.55 5.34
N SER A 91 19.27 -13.11 5.14
CA SER A 91 20.14 -12.62 6.21
C SER A 91 20.43 -11.12 6.06
N PRO A 92 19.46 -10.23 6.33
CA PRO A 92 19.64 -8.79 6.20
C PRO A 92 20.68 -8.21 7.17
N SER A 93 21.07 -8.95 8.21
CA SER A 93 22.19 -8.62 9.09
C SER A 93 23.50 -8.41 8.35
N LEU A 94 23.67 -9.02 7.17
CA LEU A 94 24.81 -8.82 6.28
C LEU A 94 25.01 -7.34 5.93
N LEU A 95 23.91 -6.59 5.75
CA LEU A 95 23.98 -5.16 5.45
C LEU A 95 24.59 -4.34 6.60
N ALA A 96 24.61 -4.85 7.82
CA ALA A 96 25.15 -4.14 8.98
C ALA A 96 26.64 -4.46 9.27
N VAL A 97 27.24 -5.42 8.55
CA VAL A 97 28.59 -5.94 8.88
C VAL A 97 29.68 -4.91 8.59
N ASN A 98 29.64 -4.27 7.41
CA ASN A 98 30.68 -3.36 6.95
C ASN A 98 30.12 -2.34 5.94
N GLN A 99 30.71 -1.14 5.86
CA GLN A 99 30.28 -0.07 4.94
C GLN A 99 30.40 -0.45 3.46
N GLN A 100 31.48 -1.15 3.07
CA GLN A 100 31.66 -1.63 1.70
C GLN A 100 30.62 -2.69 1.34
N ILE A 101 30.42 -3.69 2.21
CA ILE A 101 29.35 -4.70 2.03
C ILE A 101 28.00 -4.00 1.91
N TYR A 102 27.72 -3.03 2.77
CA TYR A 102 26.51 -2.23 2.70
C TYR A 102 26.35 -1.54 1.33
N GLN A 103 27.40 -0.87 0.83
CA GLN A 103 27.36 -0.17 -0.45
C GLN A 103 27.14 -1.12 -1.64
N GLU A 104 27.81 -2.26 -1.66
CA GLU A 104 27.67 -3.26 -2.73
C GLU A 104 26.31 -3.97 -2.67
N ALA A 105 25.91 -4.43 -1.49
CA ALA A 105 24.76 -5.31 -1.30
C ALA A 105 23.42 -4.58 -1.20
N HIS A 106 23.38 -3.29 -0.80
CA HIS A 106 22.11 -2.58 -0.69
C HIS A 106 21.37 -2.43 -2.03
N GLN A 107 22.12 -2.27 -3.14
CA GLN A 107 21.53 -2.18 -4.47
C GLN A 107 20.89 -3.50 -4.88
N ILE A 108 21.47 -4.63 -4.48
CA ILE A 108 20.87 -5.95 -4.68
C ILE A 108 19.59 -6.07 -3.86
N PHE A 109 19.66 -5.80 -2.55
CA PHE A 109 18.52 -5.97 -1.66
C PHE A 109 17.32 -5.10 -2.06
N PHE A 110 17.52 -3.78 -2.24
CA PHE A 110 16.41 -2.87 -2.59
C PHE A 110 16.07 -2.85 -4.08
N GLY A 111 17.04 -3.16 -4.93
CA GLY A 111 16.91 -3.03 -6.38
C GLY A 111 16.45 -4.29 -7.09
N LYS A 112 16.54 -5.48 -6.49
CA LYS A 112 16.08 -6.73 -7.11
C LYS A 112 14.90 -7.38 -6.38
N ASN A 113 14.74 -7.17 -5.07
CA ASN A 113 13.56 -7.68 -4.37
C ASN A 113 12.32 -6.86 -4.69
N THR A 114 11.17 -7.54 -4.72
CA THR A 114 9.85 -6.89 -4.74
C THR A 114 9.37 -6.67 -3.31
N PHE A 115 9.02 -5.43 -2.97
CA PHE A 115 8.43 -5.10 -1.67
C PHE A 115 6.92 -4.93 -1.80
N ILE A 116 6.15 -5.56 -0.90
CA ILE A 116 4.72 -5.36 -0.76
C ILE A 116 4.50 -4.43 0.43
N ILE A 117 3.89 -3.28 0.17
CA ILE A 117 3.49 -2.34 1.21
C ILE A 117 2.02 -2.55 1.52
N THR A 118 1.71 -2.79 2.79
CA THR A 118 0.35 -2.88 3.30
C THR A 118 0.10 -1.82 4.37
N SER A 119 -1.17 -1.63 4.69
CA SER A 119 -1.64 -0.73 5.75
C SER A 119 -1.72 -1.40 7.12
N ILE A 120 -1.38 -2.69 7.22
CA ILE A 120 -1.59 -3.48 8.44
C ILE A 120 -0.54 -3.01 9.47
N PRO A 121 -0.97 -2.35 10.56
CA PRO A 121 -0.02 -1.88 11.56
C PRO A 121 0.58 -3.09 12.30
N GLU A 122 1.87 -3.01 12.66
CA GLU A 122 2.46 -3.93 13.64
C GLU A 122 1.59 -3.92 14.91
N ASP A 123 1.11 -5.10 15.32
CA ASP A 123 0.19 -5.26 16.45
C ASP A 123 0.60 -4.33 17.61
N GLU A 124 -0.36 -3.56 18.10
CA GLU A 124 -0.19 -2.53 19.15
C GLU A 124 0.57 -3.04 20.39
N ASN A 125 0.59 -4.36 20.59
CA ASN A 125 1.27 -5.05 21.69
C ASN A 125 2.78 -4.84 21.76
N THR A 126 3.45 -4.38 20.69
CA THR A 126 4.92 -4.26 20.74
C THR A 126 5.41 -2.85 21.06
N LEU A 127 4.72 -1.76 20.64
CA LEU A 127 5.24 -0.38 20.79
C LEU A 127 4.19 0.72 20.99
N ALA A 128 2.96 0.58 20.48
CA ALA A 128 1.98 1.68 20.52
C ALA A 128 1.33 1.85 21.90
N LEU A 129 1.20 0.76 22.68
CA LEU A 129 0.65 0.77 24.04
C LEU A 129 1.57 1.47 25.06
N THR A 130 2.87 1.58 24.80
CA THR A 130 3.82 2.24 25.71
C THR A 130 4.00 3.73 25.42
N SER A 131 3.59 4.22 24.24
CA SER A 131 3.69 5.64 23.91
C SER A 131 2.48 6.43 24.44
N ALA A 132 2.71 7.32 25.40
CA ALA A 132 1.66 8.16 25.99
C ALA A 132 1.19 9.29 25.06
N SER A 133 1.97 9.67 24.05
CA SER A 133 1.67 10.83 23.21
C SER A 133 0.67 10.50 22.08
N PRO A 134 -0.42 11.29 21.93
CA PRO A 134 -1.34 11.19 20.78
C PRO A 134 -0.65 11.35 19.42
N SER A 135 0.40 12.16 19.32
CA SER A 135 1.13 12.38 18.06
C SER A 135 1.95 11.16 17.64
N ALA A 136 2.52 10.43 18.60
CA ALA A 136 3.27 9.21 18.35
C ALA A 136 2.35 8.10 17.81
N LYS A 137 1.13 8.01 18.36
CA LYS A 137 0.10 7.08 17.87
C LYS A 137 -0.30 7.39 16.44
N LEU A 138 -0.53 8.66 16.10
CA LEU A 138 -0.87 9.05 14.72
C LEU A 138 0.27 8.73 13.74
N HIS A 139 1.52 8.93 14.15
CA HIS A 139 2.69 8.61 13.32
C HIS A 139 2.85 7.09 13.12
N ALA A 140 2.54 6.28 14.14
CA ALA A 140 2.57 4.83 14.04
C ALA A 140 1.47 4.28 13.10
N LEU A 141 0.30 4.92 13.07
CA LEU A 141 -0.87 4.49 12.27
C LEU A 141 -0.70 4.60 10.75
N GLY A 142 0.38 5.23 10.27
CA GLY A 142 0.70 5.32 8.83
C GLY A 142 1.95 4.57 8.41
N GLN A 143 2.68 3.93 9.33
CA GLN A 143 3.94 3.29 8.98
C GLN A 143 3.71 2.10 8.04
N PHE A 144 4.54 1.97 7.01
CA PHE A 144 4.48 0.84 6.10
C PHE A 144 4.86 -0.47 6.81
N ASP A 145 4.22 -1.56 6.39
CA ASP A 145 4.65 -2.93 6.65
C ASP A 145 5.13 -3.53 5.30
N PRO A 146 6.44 -3.80 5.09
CA PRO A 146 7.55 -3.63 6.02
C PRO A 146 7.97 -2.16 6.21
N PRO A 147 8.61 -1.81 7.35
CA PRO A 147 9.04 -0.45 7.63
C PRO A 147 10.17 -0.01 6.68
N LEU A 148 9.79 0.70 5.61
CA LEU A 148 10.72 1.28 4.64
C LEU A 148 11.05 2.72 5.02
N ARG A 149 12.31 2.96 5.42
CA ARG A 149 12.78 4.31 5.75
C ARG A 149 12.78 5.21 4.50
N PRO A 150 12.37 6.49 4.60
CA PRO A 150 12.35 7.41 3.46
C PRO A 150 13.67 7.53 2.70
N ALA A 151 14.80 7.46 3.42
CA ALA A 151 16.14 7.49 2.84
C ALA A 151 16.46 6.31 1.89
N ARG A 152 15.61 5.28 1.84
CA ARG A 152 15.78 4.09 0.99
C ARG A 152 14.78 4.02 -0.17
N TRP A 153 13.79 4.91 -0.23
CA TRP A 153 12.74 4.85 -1.24
C TRP A 153 13.28 4.99 -2.67
N SER A 154 14.30 5.81 -2.89
CA SER A 154 14.94 5.98 -4.21
C SER A 154 15.73 4.74 -4.67
N SER A 155 16.05 3.80 -3.77
CA SER A 155 16.71 2.54 -4.11
C SER A 155 15.74 1.45 -4.56
N LEU A 156 14.42 1.64 -4.37
CA LEU A 156 13.41 0.66 -4.76
C LEU A 156 13.30 0.58 -6.28
N ARG A 157 13.17 -0.64 -6.80
CA ARG A 157 12.90 -0.91 -8.22
C ARG A 157 11.63 -1.71 -8.46
N HIS A 158 11.25 -2.55 -7.50
CA HIS A 158 10.08 -3.42 -7.62
C HIS A 158 9.16 -3.21 -6.42
N LEU A 159 7.94 -2.73 -6.68
CA LEU A 159 7.01 -2.34 -5.63
C LEU A 159 5.60 -2.84 -5.92
N THR A 160 4.93 -3.34 -4.88
CA THR A 160 3.52 -3.65 -4.86
C THR A 160 2.87 -2.88 -3.72
N ILE A 161 1.75 -2.21 -3.97
CA ILE A 161 1.00 -1.49 -2.93
C ILE A 161 -0.36 -2.16 -2.78
N ASP A 162 -0.69 -2.56 -1.56
CA ASP A 162 -2.05 -2.92 -1.19
C ASP A 162 -2.84 -1.65 -0.86
N LEU A 163 -3.91 -1.40 -1.60
CA LEU A 163 -4.74 -0.21 -1.45
C LEU A 163 -5.76 -0.32 -0.31
N LEU A 164 -5.97 -1.52 0.23
CA LEU A 164 -6.89 -1.72 1.32
C LEU A 164 -6.27 -1.21 2.62
N TYR A 165 -7.02 -0.35 3.31
CA TYR A 165 -6.70 0.11 4.66
C TYR A 165 -7.37 -0.82 5.68
N TYR A 166 -6.56 -1.49 6.50
CA TYR A 166 -7.02 -2.36 7.58
C TYR A 166 -6.81 -1.66 8.92
N PRO A 167 -7.88 -1.20 9.61
CA PRO A 167 -7.73 -0.64 10.94
C PRO A 167 -7.24 -1.72 11.91
N ALA A 168 -6.29 -1.36 12.79
CA ALA A 168 -5.70 -2.26 13.79
C ALA A 168 -6.74 -2.97 14.66
N LYS A 169 -7.84 -2.27 14.96
CA LYS A 169 -8.98 -2.81 15.69
C LYS A 169 -10.15 -2.88 14.75
N ALA A 170 -10.60 -4.09 14.45
CA ALA A 170 -11.97 -4.26 13.97
C ALA A 170 -12.87 -3.60 15.03
N PRO A 171 -13.74 -2.64 14.66
CA PRO A 171 -14.62 -2.01 15.62
C PRO A 171 -15.43 -3.13 16.30
N THR A 172 -15.17 -3.35 17.59
CA THR A 172 -15.87 -4.36 18.40
C THR A 172 -17.35 -4.03 18.54
N GLN A 173 -17.70 -2.77 18.33
CA GLN A 173 -19.09 -2.35 18.17
C GLN A 173 -19.57 -2.77 16.78
N ARG A 174 -20.60 -3.64 16.77
CA ARG A 174 -21.40 -3.89 15.57
C ARG A 174 -21.71 -2.53 14.93
N PRO A 175 -21.53 -2.37 13.61
CA PRO A 175 -21.82 -1.11 12.96
C PRO A 175 -23.26 -0.73 13.30
N ARG A 176 -23.46 0.29 14.14
CA ARG A 176 -24.77 0.91 14.28
C ARG A 176 -25.13 1.36 12.86
N PHE A 177 -26.33 0.98 12.43
CA PHE A 177 -26.90 1.47 11.19
C PHE A 177 -27.13 2.98 11.36
N GLU A 178 -26.08 3.77 11.17
CA GLU A 178 -26.23 5.20 10.99
C GLU A 178 -26.84 5.45 9.60
N PRO A 179 -27.68 6.49 9.45
CA PRO A 179 -28.29 6.85 8.17
C PRO A 179 -27.24 6.89 7.06
N TRP A 180 -27.58 6.34 5.88
CA TRP A 180 -26.68 6.24 4.72
C TRP A 180 -26.00 7.57 4.36
N ASN A 181 -26.69 8.69 4.60
CA ASN A 181 -26.19 10.04 4.36
C ASN A 181 -25.02 10.45 5.27
N ASP A 182 -24.88 9.85 6.45
CA ASP A 182 -23.74 10.04 7.35
C ASP A 182 -22.69 8.91 7.19
N ALA A 183 -23.09 7.74 6.70
CA ALA A 183 -22.19 6.61 6.47
C ALA A 183 -21.05 6.91 5.47
N PHE A 184 -21.30 7.79 4.49
CA PHE A 184 -20.29 8.31 3.54
C PHE A 184 -19.79 9.72 3.86
N LYS A 185 -20.33 10.36 4.91
CA LYS A 185 -19.54 11.30 5.70
C LYS A 185 -18.54 10.47 6.49
N VAL A 186 -17.66 9.79 5.74
CA VAL A 186 -16.34 9.37 6.16
C VAL A 186 -15.71 10.64 6.67
N LYS A 187 -15.98 10.97 7.94
CA LYS A 187 -15.27 11.98 8.69
C LYS A 187 -13.87 11.41 8.75
N ASN A 188 -13.08 11.83 7.76
CA ASN A 188 -11.65 11.63 7.57
C ASN A 188 -11.14 10.50 8.46
N GLU A 189 -11.24 9.24 8.04
CA GLU A 189 -10.50 8.19 8.76
C GLU A 189 -9.02 8.61 8.67
N PRO A 190 -8.46 9.17 9.76
CA PRO A 190 -7.22 9.94 9.65
C PRO A 190 -6.06 9.00 9.36
N ALA A 191 -6.19 7.73 9.75
CA ALA A 191 -5.24 6.68 9.47
C ALA A 191 -5.26 6.23 8.01
N ALA A 192 -6.44 6.03 7.40
CA ALA A 192 -6.53 5.76 5.96
C ALA A 192 -5.95 6.91 5.13
N ALA A 193 -6.31 8.15 5.49
CA ALA A 193 -5.74 9.34 4.84
C ALA A 193 -4.22 9.44 5.03
N GLY A 194 -3.72 9.15 6.24
CA GLY A 194 -2.29 9.10 6.55
C GLY A 194 -1.54 8.03 5.75
N TYR A 195 -2.10 6.83 5.63
CA TYR A 195 -1.57 5.74 4.80
C TYR A 195 -1.44 6.16 3.33
N ILE A 196 -2.51 6.72 2.75
CA ILE A 196 -2.46 7.25 1.38
C ILE A 196 -1.45 8.40 1.25
N GLY A 197 -1.34 9.28 2.25
CA GLY A 197 -0.33 10.33 2.29
C GLY A 197 1.11 9.80 2.27
N ASN A 198 1.37 8.69 2.96
CA ASN A 198 2.67 8.03 2.92
C ASN A 198 2.93 7.36 1.57
N ILE A 199 1.93 6.71 0.97
CA ILE A 199 2.02 6.19 -0.41
C ILE A 199 2.35 7.31 -1.40
N VAL A 200 1.70 8.46 -1.31
CA VAL A 200 2.00 9.64 -2.15
C VAL A 200 3.47 10.02 -2.03
N SER A 201 3.99 10.10 -0.81
CA SER A 201 5.38 10.48 -0.54
C SER A 201 6.36 9.45 -1.10
N LEU A 202 6.07 8.17 -0.92
CA LEU A 202 6.84 7.07 -1.49
C LEU A 202 6.88 7.15 -3.02
N LEU A 203 5.72 7.21 -3.68
CA LEU A 203 5.61 7.21 -5.14
C LEU A 203 6.29 8.45 -5.76
N ARG A 204 6.26 9.60 -5.09
CA ARG A 204 6.99 10.80 -5.55
C ARG A 204 8.51 10.61 -5.54
N VAL A 205 9.04 9.86 -4.58
CA VAL A 205 10.49 9.63 -4.45
C VAL A 205 10.94 8.45 -5.31
N SER A 206 10.18 7.36 -5.35
CA SER A 206 10.58 6.12 -6.03
C SER A 206 10.05 6.00 -7.46
N GLY A 207 8.97 6.71 -7.82
CA GLY A 207 8.16 6.44 -9.01
C GLY A 207 8.90 6.50 -10.35
N SER A 208 9.89 7.38 -10.49
CA SER A 208 10.77 7.46 -11.68
C SER A 208 11.83 6.37 -11.73
N HIS A 209 12.07 5.68 -10.62
CA HIS A 209 13.07 4.63 -10.50
C HIS A 209 12.47 3.22 -10.55
N LEU A 210 11.15 3.07 -10.44
CA LEU A 210 10.49 1.77 -10.44
C LEU A 210 10.59 1.11 -11.83
N GLN A 211 11.10 -0.12 -11.86
CA GLN A 211 11.12 -1.00 -13.02
C GLN A 211 9.84 -1.84 -13.12
N SER A 212 9.30 -2.25 -11.96
CA SER A 212 7.98 -2.89 -11.89
C SER A 212 7.16 -2.30 -10.77
N PHE A 213 5.89 -2.03 -11.06
CA PHE A 213 4.98 -1.48 -10.09
C PHE A 213 3.60 -2.13 -10.25
N SER A 214 3.03 -2.61 -9.15
CA SER A 214 1.69 -3.18 -9.14
C SER A 214 0.85 -2.66 -7.99
N LEU A 215 -0.45 -2.66 -8.22
CA LEU A 215 -1.47 -2.31 -7.25
C LEU A 215 -2.28 -3.57 -6.92
N SER A 216 -2.58 -3.74 -5.65
CA SER A 216 -3.32 -4.90 -5.16
C SER A 216 -4.39 -4.48 -4.17
N ALA A 217 -5.36 -5.35 -4.00
CA ALA A 217 -6.41 -5.28 -2.99
C ALA A 217 -6.65 -6.70 -2.49
N CYS A 218 -5.85 -7.10 -1.50
CA CYS A 218 -5.86 -8.45 -0.96
C CYS A 218 -6.90 -8.53 0.16
N VAL A 219 -8.11 -9.00 -0.17
CA VAL A 219 -9.24 -9.05 0.75
C VAL A 219 -9.12 -10.24 1.69
N ASN A 220 -9.17 -10.00 3.01
CA ASN A 220 -9.16 -11.06 4.02
C ASN A 220 -10.51 -11.82 4.12
N ASP A 221 -10.51 -12.96 4.82
CA ASP A 221 -11.70 -13.80 5.01
C ASP A 221 -12.82 -13.11 5.80
N HIS A 222 -12.46 -12.09 6.59
CA HIS A 222 -13.39 -11.23 7.33
C HIS A 222 -13.90 -10.05 6.49
N PHE A 223 -14.00 -10.25 5.17
CA PHE A 223 -14.36 -9.22 4.21
C PHE A 223 -15.60 -8.41 4.62
N CYS A 224 -15.42 -7.10 4.71
CA CYS A 224 -16.49 -6.12 4.81
C CYS A 224 -16.40 -5.20 3.59
N ALA A 225 -17.33 -5.37 2.63
CA ALA A 225 -17.37 -4.55 1.42
C ALA A 225 -17.35 -3.05 1.73
N ARG A 226 -18.08 -2.63 2.78
CA ARG A 226 -18.08 -1.24 3.24
C ARG A 226 -16.68 -0.75 3.60
N SER A 227 -15.94 -1.50 4.43
CA SER A 227 -14.59 -1.12 4.87
C SER A 227 -13.62 -1.04 3.68
N SER A 228 -13.68 -2.01 2.77
CA SER A 228 -12.85 -1.99 1.57
C SER A 228 -13.15 -0.79 0.66
N LEU A 229 -14.43 -0.45 0.46
CA LEU A 229 -14.83 0.70 -0.36
C LEU A 229 -14.42 2.05 0.24
N VAL A 230 -14.31 2.17 1.56
CA VAL A 230 -13.77 3.38 2.20
C VAL A 230 -12.35 3.66 1.72
N SER A 231 -11.46 2.64 1.68
CA SER A 231 -10.08 2.82 1.22
C SER A 231 -10.02 3.34 -0.22
N PHE A 232 -10.80 2.74 -1.13
CA PHE A 232 -10.87 3.21 -2.51
C PHE A 232 -11.47 4.61 -2.63
N CYS A 233 -12.45 4.96 -1.79
CA CYS A 233 -13.01 6.31 -1.75
C CYS A 233 -11.95 7.34 -1.34
N VAL A 234 -11.09 7.02 -0.36
CA VAL A 234 -9.97 7.88 0.05
C VAL A 234 -8.95 8.01 -1.09
N CYS A 235 -8.59 6.92 -1.77
CA CYS A 235 -7.72 6.95 -2.95
C CYS A 235 -8.28 7.87 -4.05
N ASP A 236 -9.56 7.71 -4.40
CA ASP A 236 -10.22 8.42 -5.50
C ASP A 236 -10.35 9.93 -5.22
N ARG A 237 -10.60 10.31 -3.95
CA ARG A 237 -10.69 11.71 -3.53
C ARG A 237 -9.33 12.39 -3.41
N ASN A 238 -8.25 11.63 -3.26
CA ASN A 238 -6.91 12.17 -3.06
C ASN A 238 -6.23 12.48 -4.41
N LYS A 239 -6.37 13.72 -4.90
CA LYS A 239 -5.75 14.17 -6.16
C LYS A 239 -4.23 13.98 -6.17
N ALA A 240 -3.55 14.20 -5.04
CA ALA A 240 -2.10 14.03 -4.97
C ALA A 240 -1.68 12.57 -5.17
N PHE A 241 -2.49 11.62 -4.71
CA PHE A 241 -2.30 10.20 -4.97
C PHE A 241 -2.46 9.87 -6.45
N LEU A 242 -3.55 10.32 -7.09
CA LEU A 242 -3.77 10.09 -8.52
C LEU A 242 -2.65 10.70 -9.38
N THR A 243 -2.19 11.92 -9.06
CA THR A 243 -1.05 12.56 -9.74
C THR A 243 0.25 11.79 -9.52
N ALA A 244 0.54 11.36 -8.29
CA ALA A 244 1.75 10.58 -8.00
C ALA A 244 1.74 9.22 -8.72
N LEU A 245 0.57 8.57 -8.79
CA LEU A 245 0.38 7.31 -9.49
C LEU A 245 0.60 7.44 -11.00
N ALA A 246 0.05 8.49 -11.61
CA ALA A 246 0.26 8.79 -13.02
C ALA A 246 1.72 9.14 -13.37
N GLY A 247 2.47 9.65 -12.39
CA GLY A 247 3.90 9.95 -12.53
C GLY A 247 4.82 8.73 -12.52
N VAL A 248 4.31 7.53 -12.22
CA VAL A 248 5.10 6.29 -12.25
C VAL A 248 5.37 5.88 -13.71
N GLN A 249 6.65 5.72 -14.06
CA GLN A 249 7.09 5.49 -15.44
C GLN A 249 7.06 4.01 -15.86
N VAL A 250 5.98 3.30 -15.52
CA VAL A 250 5.77 1.91 -15.97
C VAL A 250 4.75 1.87 -17.11
N LYS A 251 5.06 1.13 -18.18
CA LYS A 251 4.18 1.03 -19.37
C LYS A 251 2.85 0.36 -19.04
N LYS A 252 2.90 -0.67 -18.19
CA LYS A 252 1.76 -1.44 -17.72
C LYS A 252 1.89 -1.61 -16.20
N MET A 253 0.79 -1.44 -15.51
CA MET A 253 0.67 -1.53 -14.07
C MET A 253 -0.36 -2.63 -13.77
N PRO A 254 0.08 -3.83 -13.34
CA PRO A 254 -0.84 -4.86 -12.91
C PRO A 254 -1.69 -4.35 -11.74
N PHE A 255 -2.99 -4.61 -11.83
CA PHE A 255 -3.97 -4.28 -10.81
C PHE A 255 -4.72 -5.55 -10.43
N ARG A 256 -4.68 -5.92 -9.15
CA ARG A 256 -5.21 -7.19 -8.65
C ARG A 256 -6.22 -6.96 -7.53
N PHE A 257 -7.33 -7.66 -7.61
CA PHE A 257 -8.26 -7.88 -6.50
C PHE A 257 -8.30 -9.36 -6.21
N ASP A 258 -7.84 -9.74 -5.02
CA ASP A 258 -7.78 -11.14 -4.60
C ASP A 258 -8.76 -11.36 -3.46
N PHE A 259 -9.75 -12.22 -3.69
CA PHE A 259 -10.70 -12.69 -2.67
C PHE A 259 -10.41 -14.16 -2.33
N ALA A 260 -11.10 -14.68 -1.30
CA ALA A 260 -10.98 -16.09 -0.92
C ALA A 260 -11.39 -17.03 -2.07
N GLU A 261 -12.52 -16.76 -2.74
CA GLU A 261 -13.11 -17.67 -3.75
C GLU A 261 -13.01 -17.19 -5.20
N SER A 262 -12.50 -15.98 -5.42
CA SER A 262 -12.47 -15.34 -6.73
C SER A 262 -11.32 -14.34 -6.84
N TYR A 263 -10.96 -13.94 -8.05
CA TYR A 263 -9.97 -12.89 -8.29
C TYR A 263 -10.35 -12.04 -9.51
N TYR A 264 -9.80 -10.84 -9.59
CA TYR A 264 -9.84 -9.99 -10.77
C TYR A 264 -8.45 -9.42 -11.01
N HIS A 265 -7.85 -9.73 -12.15
CA HIS A 265 -6.53 -9.22 -12.53
C HIS A 265 -6.64 -8.46 -13.85
N ALA A 266 -6.11 -7.25 -13.89
CA ALA A 266 -6.08 -6.43 -15.10
C ALA A 266 -4.73 -5.73 -15.24
N GLU A 267 -4.31 -5.47 -16.48
CA GLU A 267 -3.17 -4.60 -16.77
C GLU A 267 -3.67 -3.20 -17.12
N LEU A 268 -3.35 -2.23 -16.27
CA LEU A 268 -3.77 -0.85 -16.44
C LEU A 268 -2.61 0.04 -16.89
N ARG A 269 -2.92 1.17 -17.52
CA ARG A 269 -1.93 2.24 -17.73
C ARG A 269 -1.80 3.08 -16.46
N SER A 270 -0.65 3.68 -16.22
CA SER A 270 -0.42 4.56 -15.05
C SER A 270 -1.37 5.77 -15.02
N ASP A 271 -1.79 6.28 -16.18
CA ASP A 271 -2.73 7.40 -16.31
C ASP A 271 -4.21 6.98 -16.24
N TYR A 272 -4.52 5.69 -16.09
CA TYR A 272 -5.89 5.18 -16.11
C TYR A 272 -6.75 5.82 -15.02
N PHE A 273 -6.25 5.87 -13.79
CA PHE A 273 -7.02 6.37 -12.64
C PHE A 273 -7.11 7.90 -12.56
N VAL A 274 -6.41 8.63 -13.44
CA VAL A 274 -6.67 10.06 -13.64
C VAL A 274 -7.96 10.28 -14.43
N LYS A 275 -8.30 9.32 -15.30
CA LYS A 275 -9.45 9.39 -16.23
C LYS A 275 -10.66 8.61 -15.73
N LYS A 276 -10.43 7.57 -14.91
CA LYS A 276 -11.44 6.64 -14.41
C LYS A 276 -11.34 6.55 -12.90
N SER A 277 -12.48 6.43 -12.23
CA SER A 277 -12.53 6.32 -10.78
C SER A 277 -12.05 4.94 -10.33
N ILE A 278 -11.09 4.91 -9.39
CA ILE A 278 -10.63 3.66 -8.77
C ILE A 278 -11.74 3.04 -7.91
N LEU A 279 -12.54 3.88 -7.26
CA LEU A 279 -13.71 3.48 -6.48
C LEU A 279 -14.76 2.80 -7.37
N LEU A 280 -15.06 3.36 -8.54
CA LEU A 280 -16.03 2.76 -9.46
C LEU A 280 -15.60 1.37 -9.92
N LEU A 281 -14.31 1.20 -10.26
CA LEU A 281 -13.76 -0.11 -10.62
C LEU A 281 -13.88 -1.10 -9.46
N ALA A 282 -13.53 -0.68 -8.24
CA ALA A 282 -13.69 -1.50 -7.04
C ALA A 282 -15.16 -1.94 -6.82
N CYS A 283 -16.11 -1.02 -6.96
CA CYS A 283 -17.54 -1.31 -6.88
C CYS A 283 -17.98 -2.34 -7.93
N GLN A 284 -17.50 -2.21 -9.17
CA GLN A 284 -17.82 -3.16 -10.25
C GLN A 284 -17.29 -4.56 -9.94
N VAL A 285 -16.04 -4.67 -9.49
CA VAL A 285 -15.42 -5.95 -9.11
C VAL A 285 -16.18 -6.59 -7.95
N MET A 286 -16.49 -5.83 -6.88
CA MET A 286 -17.25 -6.34 -5.73
C MET A 286 -18.69 -6.76 -6.11
N PHE A 287 -19.34 -6.02 -7.01
CA PHE A 287 -20.65 -6.40 -7.52
C PHE A 287 -20.59 -7.73 -8.29
N CYS A 288 -19.59 -7.89 -9.17
CA CYS A 288 -19.41 -9.13 -9.93
C CYS A 288 -19.09 -10.31 -8.99
N GLN A 289 -18.28 -10.08 -7.96
CA GLN A 289 -18.01 -11.06 -6.91
C GLN A 289 -19.30 -11.50 -6.20
N SER A 290 -20.16 -10.54 -5.85
CA SER A 290 -21.45 -10.83 -5.20
C SER A 290 -22.38 -11.60 -6.13
N GLN A 291 -22.42 -11.25 -7.41
CA GLN A 291 -23.21 -11.94 -8.44
C GLN A 291 -22.77 -13.40 -8.59
N VAL A 292 -21.47 -13.65 -8.78
CA VAL A 292 -20.92 -15.02 -8.89
C VAL A 292 -21.26 -15.84 -7.64
N ARG A 293 -21.19 -15.23 -6.46
CA ARG A 293 -21.56 -15.90 -5.20
C ARG A 293 -23.04 -16.26 -5.15
N ILE A 294 -23.93 -15.36 -5.57
CA ILE A 294 -25.38 -15.61 -5.64
C ILE A 294 -25.68 -16.73 -6.64
N ASP A 295 -25.11 -16.66 -7.84
CA ASP A 295 -25.30 -17.66 -8.89
C ASP A 295 -24.88 -19.06 -8.41
N ARG A 296 -23.75 -19.16 -7.69
CA ARG A 296 -23.32 -20.41 -7.05
C ARG A 296 -24.31 -20.92 -5.99
N MET A 297 -24.83 -20.03 -5.14
CA MET A 297 -25.83 -20.43 -4.13
C MET A 297 -27.11 -20.94 -4.78
N LEU A 298 -27.58 -20.28 -5.85
CA LEU A 298 -28.76 -20.71 -6.61
C LEU A 298 -28.52 -22.07 -7.27
N ALA A 299 -27.36 -22.27 -7.92
CA ALA A 299 -27.01 -23.56 -8.50
C ALA A 299 -26.96 -24.70 -7.47
N LEU A 300 -26.46 -24.44 -6.25
CA LEU A 300 -26.49 -25.43 -5.16
C LEU A 300 -27.92 -25.78 -4.73
N PHE A 301 -28.81 -24.79 -4.72
CA PHE A 301 -30.22 -24.99 -4.40
C PHE A 301 -30.94 -25.81 -5.48
N GLU A 302 -30.75 -25.47 -6.75
CA GLU A 302 -31.35 -26.17 -7.90
C GLU A 302 -30.89 -27.63 -8.01
N ASN A 303 -29.62 -27.91 -7.70
CA ASN A 303 -29.09 -29.27 -7.78
C ASN A 303 -29.46 -30.15 -6.56
N GLY A 304 -30.15 -29.62 -5.54
CA GLY A 304 -30.58 -30.38 -4.37
C GLY A 304 -29.43 -30.91 -3.49
N VAL A 305 -28.19 -30.51 -3.74
CA VAL A 305 -26.99 -30.95 -3.01
C VAL A 305 -26.47 -29.80 -2.16
N LEU A 306 -27.09 -29.59 -0.99
CA LEU A 306 -26.53 -28.79 0.10
C LEU A 306 -25.53 -29.64 0.92
N ARG A 307 -24.59 -30.33 0.26
CA ARG A 307 -23.50 -30.99 0.99
C ARG A 307 -22.44 -29.96 1.31
N VAL A 308 -22.47 -29.47 2.55
CA VAL A 308 -21.53 -28.49 3.11
C VAL A 308 -20.09 -29.06 3.21
N GLU A 309 -19.93 -30.37 3.07
CA GLU A 309 -18.70 -31.10 3.36
C GLU A 309 -17.59 -30.97 2.29
N ASP A 310 -17.87 -30.50 1.08
CA ASP A 310 -16.84 -30.30 0.03
C ASP A 310 -16.09 -28.95 0.15
N ARG A 311 -15.97 -28.38 1.35
CA ARG A 311 -15.39 -27.03 1.54
C ARG A 311 -13.87 -26.96 1.49
N GLU A 312 -13.14 -28.06 1.62
CA GLU A 312 -11.68 -27.98 1.83
C GLU A 312 -10.81 -28.48 0.67
N LYS A 313 -11.36 -29.15 -0.34
CA LYS A 313 -10.57 -29.55 -1.52
C LYS A 313 -10.46 -28.41 -2.52
N GLY A 314 -9.45 -27.56 -2.30
CA GLY A 314 -8.77 -26.73 -3.32
C GLY A 314 -9.66 -26.18 -4.44
N LYS A 315 -10.76 -25.51 -4.10
CA LYS A 315 -11.66 -24.94 -5.11
C LYS A 315 -10.89 -23.93 -5.95
N GLU A 316 -10.88 -24.15 -7.26
CA GLU A 316 -10.36 -23.20 -8.22
C GLU A 316 -11.04 -21.85 -8.03
N LYS A 317 -10.24 -20.79 -7.87
CA LYS A 317 -10.78 -19.43 -7.71
C LYS A 317 -11.43 -19.00 -9.02
N THR A 318 -12.61 -18.38 -8.96
CA THR A 318 -13.26 -17.86 -10.17
C THR A 318 -12.64 -16.55 -10.62
N ASP A 319 -12.26 -16.48 -11.88
CA ASP A 319 -11.85 -15.26 -12.57
C ASP A 319 -13.06 -14.35 -12.82
N LEU A 320 -13.03 -13.13 -12.28
CA LEU A 320 -14.06 -12.12 -12.44
C LEU A 320 -13.86 -11.25 -13.69
N THR A 321 -12.72 -11.33 -14.37
CA THR A 321 -12.37 -10.49 -15.53
C THR A 321 -13.46 -10.50 -16.61
N PRO A 322 -13.99 -11.67 -17.04
CA PRO A 322 -15.04 -11.70 -18.07
C PRO A 322 -16.35 -11.02 -17.65
N TYR A 323 -16.64 -10.95 -16.34
CA TYR A 323 -17.87 -10.35 -15.81
C TYR A 323 -17.75 -8.82 -15.76
N VAL A 324 -16.57 -8.31 -15.42
CA VAL A 324 -16.28 -6.88 -15.37
C VAL A 324 -16.23 -6.30 -16.78
N GLU A 325 -15.54 -6.95 -17.72
CA GLU A 325 -15.40 -6.47 -19.10
C GLU A 325 -16.71 -6.50 -19.90
N ARG A 326 -17.55 -7.53 -19.70
CA ARG A 326 -18.85 -7.65 -20.38
C ARG A 326 -19.78 -6.47 -20.09
N LYS A 327 -19.69 -5.89 -18.89
CA LYS A 327 -20.50 -4.72 -18.50
C LYS A 327 -20.00 -3.42 -19.12
N ALA A 328 -18.69 -3.29 -19.34
CA ALA A 328 -18.13 -2.15 -20.05
C ALA A 328 -18.67 -2.06 -21.49
N GLY A 329 -18.82 -3.20 -22.17
CA GLY A 329 -19.28 -3.24 -23.57
C GLY A 329 -20.77 -2.96 -23.81
N ARG A 330 -21.65 -3.06 -22.81
CA ARG A 330 -23.12 -2.99 -23.02
C ARG A 330 -23.81 -1.69 -22.61
N GLY A 331 -23.13 -0.76 -21.95
CA GLY A 331 -23.86 0.41 -21.40
C GLY A 331 -23.06 1.67 -21.11
N LEU A 332 -21.73 1.66 -21.23
CA LEU A 332 -20.90 2.84 -21.00
C LEU A 332 -19.78 2.80 -22.03
N GLY A 333 -19.86 3.62 -23.08
CA GLY A 333 -18.81 3.73 -24.09
C GLY A 333 -17.47 4.09 -23.44
N LEU A 334 -16.66 3.08 -23.15
CA LEU A 334 -15.33 3.17 -22.53
C LEU A 334 -14.27 2.71 -23.55
N GLY A 335 -14.32 3.29 -24.75
CA GLY A 335 -13.22 3.30 -25.71
C GLY A 335 -12.27 4.46 -25.43
#